data_AF-A0A7J8I5L9-F1
#
_entry.id   AF-A0A7J8I5L9-F1
#
_cell.length_a   1.000
_cell.length_b   1.000
_cell.length_c   1.000
_cell.angle_alpha   90.00
_cell.angle_beta   90.00
_cell.angle_gamma   90.00
#
_symmetry.space_group_name_H-M   'P 1'
#
loop_
_entity.id
_entity.type
_entity.pdbx_description
1 polymer ?
#
loop_
_entity_poly.entity_id
_entity_poly.type
_entity_poly.pdbx_seq_one_letter_code
_entity_poly.pdbx_strand_id
1 'polypeptide(L)'
;MNVPKIKGTHTAMKSGILAAESIFNQLTSENLQSKTIGLHVTEYEDNLKKSWVWKELYSVRNIRPSCHGFLGLYGGMIYTGIFYWILRGMEPWTLKHKGSDSSQLKPAKDCTPIEYPKPDGQISFDLLSSVALSGTNHEHDQPAHLTLKDDSVPVNRNLSIYDGPEQRFCPAGVYEFVPLEQGDGYRLQINAQNCVHCKTCDIKDPSQNINWVVPEGGGGPAYNGM
;
A
#
# COMPACT_ATOMS: atom_id res chain seq x y z
N MET A 1 11.34 0.68 3.34
CA MET A 1 11.76 1.10 1.98
C MET A 1 12.40 2.47 2.05
N ASN A 2 13.48 2.71 1.29
CA ASN A 2 14.06 4.04 1.12
C ASN A 2 13.23 4.81 0.07
N VAL A 3 12.23 5.57 0.55
CA VAL A 3 11.27 6.29 -0.30
C VAL A 3 11.94 7.33 -1.21
N PRO A 4 12.86 8.19 -0.72
CA PRO A 4 13.51 9.19 -1.57
C PRO A 4 14.35 8.61 -2.71
N LYS A 5 14.90 7.40 -2.53
CA LYS A 5 15.60 6.67 -3.60
C LYS A 5 14.68 5.80 -4.45
N ILE A 6 13.42 5.60 -4.03
CA ILE A 6 12.48 4.63 -4.60
C ILE A 6 13.11 3.22 -4.63
N LYS A 7 13.77 2.83 -3.54
CA LYS A 7 14.48 1.54 -3.44
C LYS A 7 14.12 0.81 -2.16
N GLY A 8 13.59 -0.40 -2.30
CA GLY A 8 13.31 -1.32 -1.20
C GLY A 8 13.91 -2.70 -1.39
N THR A 9 14.17 -3.10 -2.63
CA THR A 9 14.62 -4.45 -3.00
C THR A 9 15.91 -4.86 -2.31
N HIS A 10 16.95 -4.01 -2.35
CA HIS A 10 18.24 -4.33 -1.72
C HIS A 10 18.15 -4.45 -0.20
N THR A 11 17.33 -3.62 0.45
CA THR A 11 17.08 -3.73 1.89
C THR A 11 16.28 -4.99 2.24
N ALA A 12 15.30 -5.37 1.41
CA ALA A 12 14.52 -6.58 1.59
C ALA A 12 15.36 -7.85 1.38
N MET A 13 16.24 -7.85 0.38
CA MET A 13 17.22 -8.92 0.17
C MET A 13 18.14 -9.06 1.39
N LYS A 14 18.70 -7.95 1.89
CA LYS A 14 19.59 -8.03 3.06
C LYS A 14 18.85 -8.47 4.33
N SER A 15 17.61 -8.05 4.55
CA SER A 15 16.83 -8.57 5.68
C SER A 15 16.56 -10.07 5.57
N GLY A 16 16.28 -10.59 4.36
CA GLY A 16 16.14 -12.03 4.13
C GLY A 16 17.41 -12.80 4.44
N ILE A 17 18.58 -12.29 4.01
CA ILE A 17 19.89 -12.88 4.32
C ILE A 17 20.13 -12.91 5.84
N LEU A 18 19.91 -11.79 6.54
CA LEU A 18 20.13 -11.72 7.99
C LEU A 18 19.16 -12.62 8.77
N ALA A 19 17.90 -12.73 8.33
CA ALA A 19 16.94 -13.64 8.93
C ALA A 19 17.40 -15.10 8.76
N ALA A 20 17.82 -15.49 7.55
CA ALA A 20 18.31 -16.83 7.28
C ALA A 20 19.56 -17.17 8.11
N GLU A 21 20.54 -16.26 8.19
CA GLU A 21 21.74 -16.41 9.02
C GLU A 21 21.38 -16.61 10.50
N SER A 22 20.50 -15.76 11.06
CA SER A 22 20.08 -15.86 12.46
C SER A 22 19.29 -17.15 12.75
N ILE A 23 18.38 -17.55 11.86
CA ILE A 23 17.59 -18.79 12.01
C ILE A 23 18.51 -20.01 11.95
N PHE A 24 19.39 -20.07 10.95
CA PHE A 24 20.30 -21.20 10.79
C PHE A 24 21.22 -21.35 12.00
N ASN A 25 21.80 -20.25 12.49
CA ASN A 25 22.64 -20.25 13.68
C ASN A 25 21.91 -20.83 14.91
N GLN A 26 20.64 -20.46 15.12
CA GLN A 26 19.86 -20.99 16.24
C GLN A 26 19.56 -22.48 16.06
N LEU A 27 19.23 -22.91 14.83
CA LEU A 27 18.97 -24.32 14.50
C LEU A 27 20.20 -25.22 14.68
N THR A 28 21.40 -24.70 14.41
CA THR A 28 22.66 -25.47 14.54
C THR A 28 23.32 -25.32 15.91
N SER A 29 22.79 -24.48 16.78
CA SER A 29 23.34 -24.30 18.12
C SER A 29 23.06 -25.53 18.99
N GLU A 30 24.04 -25.96 19.77
CA GLU A 30 23.87 -27.08 20.73
C GLU A 30 22.84 -26.74 21.83
N ASN A 31 22.58 -25.45 22.06
CA ASN A 31 21.65 -24.94 23.06
C ASN A 31 20.38 -24.39 22.42
N LEU A 32 19.61 -25.28 21.77
CA LEU A 32 18.30 -24.96 21.22
C LEU A 32 17.32 -24.64 22.36
N GLN A 33 17.31 -23.38 22.80
CA GLN A 33 16.36 -22.89 23.79
C GLN A 33 15.28 -22.06 23.13
N SER A 34 14.03 -22.47 23.32
CA SER A 34 12.87 -21.63 23.03
C SER A 34 11.86 -21.75 24.15
N LYS A 35 11.23 -20.62 24.50
CA LYS A 35 10.12 -20.57 25.46
C LYS A 35 8.81 -21.12 24.85
N THR A 36 8.80 -21.31 23.53
CA THR A 36 7.65 -21.73 22.74
C THR A 36 8.05 -22.91 21.84
N ILE A 37 7.05 -23.62 21.30
CA ILE A 37 7.30 -24.72 20.34
C ILE A 37 8.05 -24.21 19.11
N GLY A 38 7.66 -23.04 18.59
CA GLY A 38 8.44 -22.34 17.56
C GLY A 38 9.63 -21.60 18.16
N LEU A 39 10.72 -21.48 17.41
CA LEU A 39 11.88 -20.68 17.80
C LEU A 39 11.52 -19.18 17.80
N HIS A 40 11.86 -18.50 18.89
CA HIS A 40 11.84 -17.04 18.95
C HIS A 40 13.24 -16.49 18.66
N VAL A 41 13.48 -16.07 17.42
CA VAL A 41 14.80 -15.70 16.87
C VAL A 41 15.04 -14.19 17.04
N THR A 42 15.31 -13.73 18.27
CA THR A 42 15.48 -12.30 18.56
C THR A 42 16.70 -11.66 17.90
N GLU A 43 17.74 -12.47 17.64
CA GLU A 43 19.02 -12.07 17.05
C GLU A 43 18.84 -11.48 15.65
N TYR A 44 17.78 -11.86 14.93
CA TYR A 44 17.45 -11.29 13.63
C TYR A 44 17.28 -9.76 13.71
N GLU A 45 16.47 -9.26 14.64
CA GLU A 45 16.21 -7.82 14.77
C GLU A 45 17.47 -7.07 15.22
N ASP A 46 18.24 -7.64 16.13
CA ASP A 46 19.50 -7.07 16.60
C ASP A 46 20.53 -6.95 15.47
N ASN A 47 20.66 -7.99 14.66
CA ASN A 47 21.55 -8.00 13.51
C ASN A 47 21.08 -7.01 12.42
N LEU A 48 19.77 -6.91 12.20
CA LEU A 48 19.20 -5.93 11.27
C LEU A 48 19.48 -4.50 11.72
N LYS A 49 19.31 -4.18 13.01
CA LYS A 49 19.63 -2.86 13.60
C LYS A 49 21.12 -2.51 13.51
N LYS A 50 22.01 -3.49 13.62
CA LYS A 50 23.46 -3.31 13.46
C LYS A 50 23.90 -3.17 12.00
N SER A 51 23.09 -3.64 11.05
CA SER A 51 23.41 -3.64 9.63
C SER A 51 23.35 -2.24 8.98
N TRP A 52 23.88 -2.13 7.76
CA TRP A 52 23.78 -0.91 6.96
C TRP A 52 22.34 -0.56 6.59
N VAL A 53 21.40 -1.51 6.59
CA VAL A 53 19.97 -1.27 6.29
C VAL A 53 19.41 -0.25 7.27
N TRP A 54 19.69 -0.42 8.56
CA TRP A 54 19.18 0.48 9.60
C TRP A 54 19.73 1.90 9.44
N LYS A 55 21.04 2.03 9.22
CA LYS A 55 21.71 3.32 9.00
C LYS A 55 21.18 4.02 7.74
N GLU A 56 21.00 3.29 6.65
CA GLU A 56 20.46 3.83 5.40
C GLU A 56 19.06 4.41 5.62
N LEU A 57 18.13 3.62 6.16
CA LEU A 57 16.75 4.07 6.40
C LEU A 57 16.70 5.23 7.40
N TYR A 58 17.53 5.19 8.45
CA TYR A 58 17.61 6.25 9.45
C TYR A 58 18.07 7.59 8.84
N SER A 59 19.07 7.57 7.95
CA SER A 59 19.58 8.80 7.30
C SER A 59 18.55 9.55 6.46
N VAL A 60 17.52 8.87 5.93
CA VAL A 60 16.49 9.46 5.06
C VAL A 60 15.14 9.65 5.77
N ARG A 61 15.06 9.34 7.07
CA ARG A 61 13.80 9.22 7.85
C ARG A 61 12.91 10.46 7.79
N ASN A 62 13.49 11.64 7.65
CA ASN A 62 12.78 12.91 7.71
C ASN A 62 12.34 13.46 6.35
N ILE A 63 12.79 12.88 5.22
CA ILE A 63 12.49 13.43 3.89
C ILE A 63 10.99 13.36 3.58
N ARG A 64 10.34 12.19 3.63
CA ARG A 64 8.89 12.09 3.38
C ARG A 64 8.05 12.90 4.38
N PRO A 65 8.30 12.83 5.71
CA PRO A 65 7.60 13.68 6.65
C PRO A 65 7.76 15.19 6.40
N SER A 66 8.89 15.65 5.87
CA SER A 66 9.11 17.08 5.63
C SER A 66 8.18 17.67 4.55
N CYS A 67 7.62 16.83 3.67
CA CYS A 67 6.62 17.24 2.68
C CYS A 67 5.26 17.62 3.26
N HIS A 68 5.06 17.48 4.59
CA HIS A 68 3.81 17.76 5.27
C HIS A 68 3.59 19.23 5.65
N GLY A 69 4.63 20.06 5.49
CA GLY A 69 4.58 21.49 5.76
C GLY A 69 3.72 22.27 4.76
N PHE A 70 3.59 23.58 5.00
CA PHE A 70 2.77 24.48 4.17
C PHE A 70 3.18 24.49 2.69
N LEU A 71 4.48 24.35 2.41
CA LEU A 71 5.02 24.30 1.05
C LEU A 71 4.94 22.91 0.38
N GLY A 72 4.32 21.93 1.05
CA GLY A 72 4.13 20.58 0.52
C GLY A 72 5.43 19.94 0.04
N LEU A 73 5.40 19.36 -1.16
CA LEU A 73 6.55 18.74 -1.83
C LEU A 73 7.75 19.69 -1.96
N TYR A 74 7.53 20.96 -2.30
CA TYR A 74 8.62 21.94 -2.46
C TYR A 74 9.34 22.21 -1.15
N GLY A 75 8.60 22.26 -0.03
CA GLY A 75 9.19 22.31 1.31
C GLY A 75 10.06 21.09 1.61
N GLY A 76 9.62 19.90 1.19
CA GLY A 76 10.41 18.68 1.32
C GLY A 76 11.68 18.67 0.47
N MET A 77 11.66 19.27 -0.72
CA MET A 77 12.86 19.43 -1.55
C MET A 77 13.88 20.36 -0.88
N ILE A 78 13.43 21.50 -0.34
CA ILE A 78 14.29 22.42 0.41
C ILE A 78 14.87 21.71 1.64
N TYR A 79 14.05 21.01 2.42
CA TYR A 79 14.48 20.24 3.58
C TYR A 79 15.55 19.20 3.20
N THR A 80 15.34 18.49 2.08
CA THR A 80 16.30 17.50 1.58
C THR A 80 17.63 18.15 1.19
N GLY A 81 17.60 19.30 0.52
CA GLY A 81 18.82 20.05 0.18
C GLY A 81 19.64 20.45 1.41
N ILE A 82 18.98 20.88 2.48
CA ILE A 82 19.67 21.32 3.70
C ILE A 82 20.09 20.12 4.55
N PHE A 83 19.12 19.35 5.03
CA PHE A 83 19.36 18.36 6.08
C PHE A 83 19.93 17.05 5.55
N TYR A 84 19.67 16.69 4.29
CA TYR A 84 20.20 15.46 3.73
C TYR A 84 21.39 15.68 2.79
N TRP A 85 21.34 16.66 1.88
CA TRP A 85 22.45 16.89 0.95
C TRP A 85 23.66 17.54 1.64
N ILE A 86 23.48 18.49 2.57
CA ILE A 86 24.58 19.08 3.34
C ILE A 86 24.87 18.26 4.61
N LEU A 87 23.84 18.06 5.45
CA LEU A 87 24.02 17.48 6.79
C LEU A 87 23.87 15.96 6.87
N ARG A 88 23.61 15.28 5.74
CA ARG A 88 23.57 13.80 5.63
C ARG A 88 22.59 13.10 6.59
N GLY A 89 21.51 13.76 7.00
CA GLY A 89 20.47 13.18 7.86
C GLY A 89 20.87 13.13 9.35
N MET A 90 21.89 13.90 9.74
CA MET A 90 22.45 13.93 11.10
C MET A 90 21.67 14.83 12.06
N GLU A 91 20.52 15.37 11.67
CA GLU A 91 19.71 16.17 12.57
C GLU A 91 19.32 15.40 13.85
N PRO A 92 19.33 16.04 15.04
CA PRO A 92 19.04 15.40 16.32
C PRO A 92 17.54 15.22 16.59
N TRP A 93 16.71 15.09 15.55
CA TRP A 93 15.27 14.87 15.68
C TRP A 93 14.72 13.90 14.64
N THR A 94 13.49 13.45 14.85
CA THR A 94 12.73 12.63 13.90
C THR A 94 11.32 13.20 13.76
N LEU A 95 10.96 13.58 12.53
CA LEU A 95 9.66 14.08 12.15
C LEU A 95 8.61 12.96 12.14
N LYS A 96 7.34 13.32 12.35
CA LYS A 96 6.23 12.37 12.39
C LYS A 96 5.34 12.47 11.15
N HIS A 97 4.65 11.39 10.82
CA HIS A 97 3.59 11.39 9.82
C HIS A 97 2.27 11.90 10.40
N LYS A 98 1.32 12.33 9.53
CA LYS A 98 0.01 12.88 9.91
C LYS A 98 -1.03 11.82 10.35
N GLY A 99 -0.60 10.61 10.68
CA GLY A 99 -1.46 9.47 10.99
C GLY A 99 -1.58 8.48 9.83
N SER A 100 -2.66 7.69 9.85
CA SER A 100 -3.01 6.70 8.83
C SER A 100 -3.44 7.34 7.51
N ASP A 101 -3.14 6.73 6.38
CA ASP A 101 -3.53 7.23 5.06
C ASP A 101 -5.05 7.16 4.82
N SER A 102 -5.74 6.18 5.42
CA SER A 102 -7.21 6.03 5.41
C SER A 102 -7.94 7.26 5.97
N SER A 103 -7.38 7.89 7.00
CA SER A 103 -7.99 9.05 7.68
C SER A 103 -7.66 10.40 7.02
N GLN A 104 -6.99 10.42 5.86
CA GLN A 104 -6.56 11.67 5.19
C GLN A 104 -7.53 12.17 4.12
N LEU A 105 -8.67 11.50 3.87
CA LEU A 105 -9.68 11.98 2.93
C LEU A 105 -10.53 13.08 3.56
N LYS A 106 -10.87 14.09 2.75
CA LYS A 106 -11.90 15.07 3.06
C LYS A 106 -13.25 14.61 2.50
N PRO A 107 -14.38 14.99 3.11
CA PRO A 107 -15.69 14.78 2.50
C PRO A 107 -15.75 15.35 1.09
N ALA A 108 -16.48 14.68 0.19
CA ALA A 108 -16.58 15.07 -1.22
C ALA A 108 -17.17 16.47 -1.39
N LYS A 109 -18.16 16.83 -0.57
CA LYS A 109 -18.80 18.16 -0.55
C LYS A 109 -17.85 19.33 -0.27
N ASP A 110 -16.71 19.05 0.37
CA ASP A 110 -15.70 20.06 0.74
C ASP A 110 -14.55 20.12 -0.29
N CYS A 111 -14.68 19.38 -1.39
CA CYS A 111 -13.69 19.24 -2.46
C CYS A 111 -14.29 19.66 -3.80
N THR A 112 -13.42 20.01 -4.74
CA THR A 112 -13.79 20.22 -6.14
C THR A 112 -13.45 18.97 -6.94
N PRO A 113 -14.39 18.40 -7.71
CA PRO A 113 -14.09 17.31 -8.64
C PRO A 113 -12.96 17.68 -9.60
N ILE A 114 -12.10 16.70 -9.91
CA ILE A 114 -11.02 16.87 -10.88
C ILE A 114 -11.53 16.37 -12.23
N GLU A 115 -11.55 17.25 -13.23
CA GLU A 115 -11.86 16.91 -14.61
C GLU A 115 -10.63 16.28 -15.28
N TYR A 116 -10.62 14.96 -15.38
CA TYR A 116 -9.56 14.23 -16.09
C TYR A 116 -9.85 14.21 -17.60
N PRO A 117 -8.82 14.43 -18.47
CA PRO A 117 -8.97 14.25 -19.90
C PRO A 117 -9.40 12.82 -20.25
N LYS A 118 -10.21 12.68 -21.29
CA LYS A 118 -10.54 11.35 -21.84
C LYS A 118 -9.27 10.72 -22.45
N PRO A 119 -9.11 9.38 -22.34
CA PRO A 119 -8.00 8.70 -22.97
C PRO A 119 -8.04 8.86 -24.50
N ASP A 120 -6.87 9.04 -25.10
CA ASP A 120 -6.68 9.21 -26.56
C ASP A 120 -6.40 7.89 -27.30
N GLY A 121 -6.19 6.79 -26.57
CA GLY A 121 -5.89 5.47 -27.12
C GLY A 121 -4.49 5.32 -27.71
N GLN A 122 -3.60 6.30 -27.49
CA GLN A 122 -2.22 6.29 -27.99
C GLN A 122 -1.20 6.50 -26.87
N ILE A 123 -1.39 7.55 -26.06
CA ILE A 123 -0.54 7.89 -24.91
C ILE A 123 -1.28 7.59 -23.60
N SER A 124 -2.61 7.72 -23.63
CA SER A 124 -3.51 7.56 -22.49
C SER A 124 -4.61 6.57 -22.84
N PHE A 125 -4.90 5.66 -21.91
CA PHE A 125 -5.77 4.51 -22.13
C PHE A 125 -6.82 4.42 -21.02
N ASP A 126 -7.91 3.72 -21.30
CA ASP A 126 -8.91 3.39 -20.30
C ASP A 126 -8.39 2.31 -19.33
N LEU A 127 -9.14 2.11 -18.25
CA LEU A 127 -8.77 1.18 -17.20
C LEU A 127 -8.86 -0.28 -17.64
N LEU A 128 -9.84 -0.65 -18.49
CA LEU A 128 -10.08 -2.04 -18.88
C LEU A 128 -8.99 -2.55 -19.83
N SER A 129 -8.57 -1.72 -20.80
CA SER A 129 -7.42 -2.05 -21.65
C SER A 129 -6.13 -2.19 -20.83
N SER A 130 -5.94 -1.34 -19.81
CA SER A 130 -4.81 -1.43 -18.89
C SER A 130 -4.82 -2.72 -18.05
N VAL A 131 -5.99 -3.13 -17.54
CA VAL A 131 -6.16 -4.39 -16.80
C VAL A 131 -5.89 -5.59 -17.69
N ALA A 132 -6.34 -5.58 -18.94
CA ALA A 132 -6.05 -6.67 -19.88
C ALA A 132 -4.54 -6.89 -20.07
N LEU A 133 -3.75 -5.81 -20.15
CA LEU A 133 -2.29 -5.89 -20.28
C LEU A 133 -1.56 -6.36 -19.02
N SER A 134 -2.21 -6.32 -17.85
CA SER A 134 -1.67 -6.94 -16.63
C SER A 134 -1.71 -8.48 -16.67
N GLY A 135 -2.53 -9.04 -17.58
CA GLY A 135 -2.80 -10.46 -17.66
C GLY A 135 -3.46 -11.03 -16.40
N THR A 136 -4.02 -10.18 -15.53
CA THR A 136 -4.65 -10.62 -14.29
C THR A 136 -5.92 -11.42 -14.56
N ASN A 137 -6.09 -12.53 -13.85
CA ASN A 137 -7.30 -13.34 -13.92
C ASN A 137 -7.48 -14.18 -12.64
N HIS A 138 -8.71 -14.59 -12.36
CA HIS A 138 -9.05 -15.51 -11.26
C HIS A 138 -10.13 -16.50 -11.74
N GLU A 139 -10.30 -17.62 -11.04
CA GLU A 139 -11.52 -18.44 -11.19
C GLU A 139 -12.74 -17.60 -10.83
N HIS A 140 -13.77 -17.60 -11.68
CA HIS A 140 -14.94 -16.73 -11.51
C HIS A 140 -15.88 -17.27 -10.41
N ASP A 141 -15.96 -18.59 -10.24
CA ASP A 141 -16.81 -19.24 -9.24
C ASP A 141 -16.09 -19.40 -7.89
N GLN A 142 -15.58 -18.30 -7.35
CA GLN A 142 -14.98 -18.24 -6.02
C GLN A 142 -15.48 -17.00 -5.25
N PRO A 143 -15.55 -17.05 -3.91
CA PRO A 143 -15.93 -15.87 -3.14
C PRO A 143 -14.93 -14.73 -3.34
N ALA A 144 -15.43 -13.49 -3.32
CA ALA A 144 -14.57 -12.32 -3.45
C ALA A 144 -13.54 -12.26 -2.31
N HIS A 145 -12.26 -12.19 -2.66
CA HIS A 145 -11.16 -12.04 -1.70
C HIS A 145 -10.98 -10.60 -1.18
N LEU A 146 -11.86 -9.70 -1.61
CA LEU A 146 -11.99 -8.32 -1.14
C LEU A 146 -13.16 -8.30 -0.15
N THR A 147 -12.91 -8.80 1.06
CA THR A 147 -13.97 -8.98 2.06
C THR A 147 -14.37 -7.66 2.68
N LEU A 148 -15.66 -7.49 3.00
CA LEU A 148 -16.18 -6.36 3.75
C LEU A 148 -16.54 -6.81 5.17
N LYS A 149 -16.24 -5.99 6.17
CA LYS A 149 -16.70 -6.24 7.54
C LYS A 149 -18.21 -5.97 7.68
N ASP A 150 -18.70 -4.98 6.93
CA ASP A 150 -20.10 -4.60 6.82
C ASP A 150 -20.42 -4.18 5.37
N ASP A 151 -21.32 -4.92 4.71
CA ASP A 151 -21.69 -4.71 3.31
C ASP A 151 -22.44 -3.39 3.05
N SER A 152 -22.98 -2.76 4.11
CA SER A 152 -23.76 -1.53 4.00
C SER A 152 -22.89 -0.26 3.99
N VAL A 153 -21.70 -0.33 4.58
CA VAL A 153 -20.79 0.81 4.76
C VAL A 153 -20.33 1.45 3.45
N PRO A 154 -20.00 0.71 2.37
CA PRO A 154 -19.60 1.33 1.11
C PRO A 154 -20.66 2.29 0.55
N VAL A 155 -21.94 1.92 0.61
CA VAL A 155 -23.03 2.79 0.13
C VAL A 155 -23.35 3.87 1.19
N ASN A 156 -23.58 3.46 2.44
CA ASN A 156 -24.09 4.35 3.48
C ASN A 156 -23.07 5.40 3.94
N ARG A 157 -21.77 5.13 3.79
CA ARG A 157 -20.70 6.03 4.24
C ARG A 157 -19.75 6.41 3.12
N ASN A 158 -19.16 5.45 2.41
CA ASN A 158 -18.11 5.78 1.44
C ASN A 158 -18.68 6.57 0.26
N LEU A 159 -19.75 6.08 -0.36
CA LEU A 159 -20.49 6.79 -1.41
C LEU A 159 -21.12 8.06 -0.87
N SER A 160 -21.84 7.98 0.25
CA SER A 160 -22.57 9.13 0.81
C SER A 160 -21.68 10.33 1.19
N ILE A 161 -20.52 10.09 1.83
CA ILE A 161 -19.66 11.15 2.38
C ILE A 161 -18.49 11.48 1.47
N TYR A 162 -17.88 10.47 0.87
CA TYR A 162 -16.62 10.58 0.11
C TYR A 162 -16.80 10.35 -1.38
N ASP A 163 -18.04 10.16 -1.85
CA ASP A 163 -18.37 9.94 -3.26
C ASP A 163 -17.64 8.70 -3.83
N GLY A 164 -17.61 7.62 -3.05
CA GLY A 164 -17.20 6.29 -3.51
C GLY A 164 -15.73 6.24 -3.96
N PRO A 165 -14.76 6.60 -3.10
CA PRO A 165 -13.35 6.68 -3.48
C PRO A 165 -12.79 5.35 -4.02
N GLU A 166 -13.37 4.22 -3.64
CA GLU A 166 -13.03 2.87 -4.12
C GLU A 166 -13.16 2.70 -5.64
N GLN A 167 -14.03 3.45 -6.31
CA GLN A 167 -14.13 3.46 -7.77
C GLN A 167 -12.94 4.16 -8.44
N ARG A 168 -12.16 4.96 -7.69
CA ARG A 168 -11.11 5.84 -8.23
C ARG A 168 -9.71 5.44 -7.78
N PHE A 169 -9.53 5.05 -6.51
CA PHE A 169 -8.21 4.61 -6.03
C PHE A 169 -7.87 3.19 -6.48
N CYS A 170 -8.85 2.39 -6.89
CA CYS A 170 -8.63 1.03 -7.36
C CYS A 170 -7.98 1.08 -8.75
N PRO A 171 -6.77 0.55 -8.93
CA PRO A 171 -6.10 0.61 -10.23
C PRO A 171 -6.65 -0.41 -11.24
N ALA A 172 -7.75 -1.10 -10.93
CA ALA A 172 -8.25 -2.21 -11.75
C ALA A 172 -9.79 -2.27 -11.88
N GLY A 173 -10.51 -1.24 -11.43
CA GLY A 173 -11.97 -1.18 -11.61
C GLY A 173 -12.71 -2.32 -10.89
N VAL A 174 -12.18 -2.79 -9.77
CA VAL A 174 -12.79 -3.88 -8.99
C VAL A 174 -14.10 -3.43 -8.34
N TYR A 175 -14.20 -2.17 -7.93
CA TYR A 175 -15.35 -1.65 -7.20
C TYR A 175 -16.18 -0.74 -8.11
N GLU A 176 -17.46 -1.06 -8.24
CA GLU A 176 -18.41 -0.26 -9.02
C GLU A 176 -19.72 -0.10 -8.25
N PHE A 177 -20.24 1.13 -8.15
CA PHE A 177 -21.58 1.38 -7.65
C PHE A 177 -22.58 1.29 -8.81
N VAL A 178 -23.36 0.21 -8.82
CA VAL A 178 -24.37 -0.09 -9.85
C VAL A 178 -25.74 0.39 -9.36
N PRO A 179 -26.56 1.04 -10.19
CA PRO A 179 -27.92 1.43 -9.81
C PRO A 179 -28.74 0.23 -9.30
N LEU A 180 -29.60 0.46 -8.31
CA LEU A 180 -30.55 -0.56 -7.86
C LEU A 180 -31.59 -0.86 -8.94
N GLU A 181 -31.99 -2.12 -9.06
CA GLU A 181 -33.02 -2.55 -10.03
C GLU A 181 -34.42 -1.99 -9.69
N GLN A 182 -34.67 -1.72 -8.40
CA GLN A 182 -35.91 -1.13 -7.90
C GLN A 182 -35.59 0.01 -6.94
N GLY A 183 -36.23 1.15 -7.15
CA GLY A 183 -36.08 2.35 -6.32
C GLY A 183 -34.87 3.20 -6.68
N ASP A 184 -34.61 4.21 -5.85
CA ASP A 184 -33.49 5.12 -6.00
C ASP A 184 -32.30 4.64 -5.16
N GLY A 185 -31.10 4.65 -5.76
CA GLY A 185 -29.85 4.36 -5.06
C GLY A 185 -28.90 3.45 -5.84
N TYR A 186 -27.85 3.02 -5.16
CA TYR A 186 -26.79 2.18 -5.73
C TYR A 186 -26.49 1.01 -4.80
N ARG A 187 -26.04 -0.10 -5.38
CA ARG A 187 -25.35 -1.20 -4.69
C ARG A 187 -23.89 -1.24 -5.09
N LEU A 188 -23.01 -1.64 -4.18
CA LEU A 188 -21.64 -1.96 -4.55
C LEU A 188 -21.61 -3.31 -5.28
N GLN A 189 -20.88 -3.37 -6.38
CA GLN A 189 -20.47 -4.58 -7.06
C GLN A 189 -18.95 -4.74 -6.96
N ILE A 190 -18.50 -5.94 -6.58
CA ILE A 190 -17.08 -6.28 -6.47
C ILE A 190 -16.74 -7.25 -7.61
N ASN A 191 -16.08 -6.73 -8.65
CA ASN A 191 -15.53 -7.47 -9.77
C ASN A 191 -14.15 -8.05 -9.37
N ALA A 192 -14.15 -8.99 -8.43
CA ALA A 192 -12.93 -9.51 -7.78
C ALA A 192 -11.91 -10.14 -8.76
N GLN A 193 -12.39 -10.66 -9.90
CA GLN A 193 -11.56 -11.26 -10.94
C GLN A 193 -10.54 -10.29 -11.56
N ASN A 194 -10.83 -8.98 -11.54
CA ASN A 194 -9.94 -7.94 -12.07
C ASN A 194 -8.80 -7.57 -11.10
N CYS A 195 -8.81 -8.07 -9.87
CA CYS A 195 -7.89 -7.60 -8.83
C CYS A 195 -6.42 -7.82 -9.20
N VAL A 196 -5.59 -6.78 -9.07
CA VAL A 196 -4.13 -6.87 -9.32
C VAL A 196 -3.30 -6.98 -8.05
N HIS A 197 -3.95 -7.24 -6.91
CA HIS A 197 -3.32 -7.50 -5.60
C HIS A 197 -2.45 -6.36 -5.06
N CYS A 198 -2.68 -5.12 -5.50
CA CYS A 198 -1.91 -3.95 -5.10
C CYS A 198 -2.06 -3.55 -3.62
N LYS A 199 -3.11 -4.05 -2.94
CA LYS A 199 -3.50 -3.76 -1.55
C LYS A 199 -3.97 -2.32 -1.27
N THR A 200 -4.12 -1.48 -2.29
CA THR A 200 -4.56 -0.08 -2.11
C THR A 200 -5.90 0.04 -1.39
N CYS A 201 -6.87 -0.82 -1.71
CA CYS A 201 -8.22 -0.76 -1.12
C CYS A 201 -8.22 -1.00 0.39
N ASP A 202 -7.48 -2.00 0.86
CA ASP A 202 -7.27 -2.31 2.27
C ASP A 202 -6.64 -1.12 3.02
N ILE A 203 -5.67 -0.46 2.39
CA ILE A 203 -4.92 0.67 2.98
C ILE A 203 -5.74 1.98 2.97
N LYS A 204 -6.47 2.26 1.89
CA LYS A 204 -7.00 3.61 1.61
C LYS A 204 -8.47 3.80 1.94
N ASP A 205 -9.24 2.73 2.13
CA ASP A 205 -10.65 2.83 2.53
C ASP A 205 -10.79 3.70 3.80
N PRO A 206 -11.50 4.85 3.73
CA PRO A 206 -11.68 5.74 4.88
C PRO A 206 -12.48 5.11 6.02
N SER A 207 -13.16 3.99 5.74
CA SER A 207 -13.91 3.23 6.73
C SER A 207 -13.13 2.05 7.31
N GLN A 208 -11.97 1.68 6.72
CA GLN A 208 -11.20 0.48 7.09
C GLN A 208 -12.11 -0.78 7.19
N ASN A 209 -13.07 -0.84 6.28
CA ASN A 209 -14.09 -1.87 6.14
C ASN A 209 -13.63 -3.01 5.23
N ILE A 210 -12.82 -2.69 4.22
CA ILE A 210 -12.22 -3.67 3.31
C ILE A 210 -11.09 -4.42 4.03
N ASN A 211 -11.07 -5.73 3.90
CA ASN A 211 -9.98 -6.61 4.32
C ASN A 211 -9.59 -7.51 3.15
N TRP A 212 -8.40 -7.29 2.60
CA TRP A 212 -7.86 -8.09 1.52
C TRP A 212 -7.35 -9.43 2.07
N VAL A 213 -7.84 -10.53 1.51
CA VAL A 213 -7.32 -11.86 1.76
C VAL A 213 -6.79 -12.46 0.46
N VAL A 214 -6.05 -13.56 0.56
CA VAL A 214 -5.59 -14.27 -0.63
C VAL A 214 -6.77 -14.96 -1.32
N PRO A 215 -6.91 -14.86 -2.66
CA PRO A 215 -7.78 -15.75 -3.43
C PRO A 215 -7.16 -17.15 -3.54
N GLU A 216 -7.80 -18.03 -4.31
CA GLU A 216 -7.18 -19.29 -4.73
C GLU A 216 -5.80 -19.07 -5.36
N GLY A 217 -4.88 -19.97 -5.03
CA GLY A 217 -3.50 -19.90 -5.51
C GLY A 217 -3.42 -19.98 -7.04
N GLY A 218 -2.66 -19.07 -7.65
CA GLY A 218 -2.52 -18.96 -9.11
C GLY A 218 -3.35 -17.83 -9.73
N GLY A 219 -4.35 -17.31 -9.01
CA GLY A 219 -5.05 -16.09 -9.42
C GLY A 219 -4.20 -14.83 -9.20
N GLY A 220 -4.45 -13.80 -10.01
CA GLY A 220 -3.77 -12.50 -9.95
C GLY A 220 -2.99 -12.16 -11.22
N PRO A 221 -2.13 -11.13 -11.17
CA PRO A 221 -1.42 -10.62 -12.34
C PRO A 221 -0.45 -11.63 -12.97
N ALA A 222 -0.31 -11.57 -14.30
CA ALA A 222 0.64 -12.38 -15.07
C ALA A 222 1.82 -11.51 -15.57
N TYR A 223 2.50 -10.84 -14.65
CA TYR A 223 3.61 -9.93 -14.98
C TYR A 223 4.84 -10.67 -15.51
N ASN A 224 5.44 -10.14 -16.58
CA ASN A 224 6.69 -10.64 -17.15
C ASN A 224 7.75 -9.52 -17.19
N GLY A 225 8.78 -9.63 -16.35
CA GLY A 225 9.89 -8.66 -16.31
C GLY A 225 9.53 -7.27 -15.78
N MET A 226 8.44 -7.15 -14.98
CA MET A 226 8.01 -5.91 -14.32
C MET A 226 8.66 -5.72 -12.95
#